data_AF-A0A1S9BXP4-F1
#
_entry.id   AF-A0A1S9BXP4-F1
#
_cell.length_a   1.000
_cell.length_b   1.000
_cell.length_c   1.000
_cell.angle_alpha   90.00
_cell.angle_beta   90.00
_cell.angle_gamma   90.00
#
_symmetry.space_group_name_H-M   'P 1'
#
loop_
_entity.id
_entity.type
_entity.pdbx_description
1 polymer ?
#
loop_
_entity_poly.entity_id
_entity_poly.type
_entity_poly.pdbx_seq_one_letter_code
_entity_poly.pdbx_strand_id
1 'polypeptide(L)'
;MSSKYDDLIRFIPALKNDDFGKWIVDHKNDGTPEHPIQFPFVSYSACVRELEHAIYEFDKNNPDMDLHNYGEILEKNGIEWGMNSMENADVSKLDATAILALLLGAVRAERFCDGALLSFLKSGAILRWLERLQEIAGKVSKDEGNSES
;
A
#
# COMPACT_ATOMS: atom_id res chain seq x y z
N MET A 1 -22.54 8.39 6.87
CA MET A 1 -22.03 8.33 5.48
C MET A 1 -20.84 7.41 5.48
N SER A 2 -20.77 6.46 4.54
CA SER A 2 -19.60 5.59 4.35
C SER A 2 -18.63 6.32 3.42
N SER A 3 -17.36 6.43 3.80
CA SER A 3 -16.36 7.00 2.90
C SER A 3 -16.00 5.99 1.82
N LYS A 4 -15.70 6.46 0.60
CA LYS A 4 -15.17 5.57 -0.45
C LYS A 4 -13.85 4.91 -0.06
N TYR A 5 -13.16 5.42 0.97
CA TYR A 5 -11.92 4.86 1.51
C TYR A 5 -12.12 3.78 2.57
N ASP A 6 -13.35 3.50 2.99
CA ASP A 6 -13.64 2.60 4.12
C ASP A 6 -13.09 1.18 3.91
N ASP A 7 -13.15 0.65 2.68
CA ASP A 7 -12.61 -0.67 2.35
C ASP A 7 -11.08 -0.76 2.50
N LEU A 8 -10.35 0.35 2.32
CA LEU A 8 -8.90 0.39 2.55
C LEU A 8 -8.58 0.63 4.03
N ILE A 9 -9.32 1.51 4.69
CA ILE A 9 -9.09 1.90 6.08
C ILE A 9 -9.38 0.74 7.06
N ARG A 10 -10.27 -0.19 6.70
CA ARG A 10 -10.60 -1.36 7.55
C ARG A 10 -9.39 -2.25 7.88
N PHE A 11 -8.31 -2.17 7.11
CA PHE A 11 -7.10 -2.96 7.34
C PHE A 11 -6.22 -2.42 8.48
N ILE A 12 -6.40 -1.16 8.91
CA ILE A 12 -5.58 -0.51 9.95
C ILE A 12 -5.45 -1.37 11.23
N PRO A 13 -6.53 -1.90 11.82
CA PRO A 13 -6.41 -2.71 13.04
C PRO A 13 -5.63 -4.02 12.82
N ALA A 14 -5.78 -4.63 11.66
CA ALA A 14 -5.13 -5.90 11.34
C ALA A 14 -3.62 -5.71 11.12
N LEU A 15 -3.22 -4.61 10.48
CA LEU A 15 -1.81 -4.29 10.23
C LEU A 15 -1.02 -3.94 11.50
N LYS A 16 -1.68 -3.62 12.62
CA LYS A 16 -1.02 -3.38 13.92
C LYS A 16 -0.52 -4.66 14.61
N ASN A 17 -0.91 -5.84 14.12
CA ASN A 17 -0.49 -7.12 14.68
C ASN A 17 0.85 -7.61 14.09
N ASP A 18 1.45 -6.87 13.16
CA ASP A 18 2.73 -7.15 12.50
C ASP A 18 2.86 -8.51 11.78
N ASP A 19 1.75 -9.21 11.53
CA ASP A 19 1.71 -10.46 10.75
C ASP A 19 1.52 -10.18 9.25
N PHE A 20 2.61 -9.79 8.60
CA PHE A 20 2.63 -9.42 7.19
C PHE A 20 2.95 -10.60 6.25
N GLY A 21 3.67 -11.59 6.76
CA GLY A 21 4.22 -12.69 5.96
C GLY A 21 5.69 -12.94 6.25
N LYS A 22 6.25 -13.96 5.57
CA LYS A 22 7.60 -14.45 5.81
C LYS A 22 8.33 -14.82 4.54
N TRP A 23 9.65 -14.65 4.55
CA TRP A 23 10.53 -15.20 3.53
C TRP A 23 10.52 -16.73 3.60
N ILE A 24 10.32 -17.34 2.45
CA ILE A 24 10.48 -18.77 2.24
C ILE A 24 11.79 -18.95 1.49
N VAL A 25 12.74 -19.61 2.13
CA VAL A 25 14.06 -19.93 1.56
C VAL A 25 14.15 -21.43 1.39
N ASP A 26 14.56 -21.86 0.21
CA ASP A 26 14.81 -23.26 -0.07
C ASP A 26 16.14 -23.70 0.56
N HIS A 27 16.06 -24.69 1.43
CA HIS A 27 17.21 -25.32 2.08
C HIS A 27 17.32 -26.81 1.74
N LYS A 28 16.45 -27.33 0.86
CA LYS A 28 16.34 -28.76 0.56
C LYS A 28 16.91 -29.13 -0.79
N ASN A 29 16.72 -28.28 -1.81
CA ASN A 29 17.23 -28.54 -3.15
C ASN A 29 18.71 -28.12 -3.25
N ASP A 30 19.49 -28.90 -4.01
CA ASP A 30 20.93 -28.74 -4.14
C ASP A 30 21.35 -27.98 -5.42
N GLY A 31 20.38 -27.63 -6.28
CA GLY A 31 20.61 -26.89 -7.52
C GLY A 31 20.93 -27.79 -8.71
N THR A 32 20.83 -29.11 -8.56
CA THR A 32 20.92 -30.05 -9.69
C THR A 32 19.72 -29.92 -10.63
N PRO A 33 19.81 -30.35 -11.90
CA PRO A 33 18.65 -30.40 -12.80
C PRO A 33 17.49 -31.22 -12.24
N GLU A 34 17.78 -32.27 -11.47
CA GLU A 34 16.79 -33.12 -10.80
C GLU A 34 16.18 -32.45 -9.55
N HIS A 35 16.92 -31.55 -8.89
CA HIS A 35 16.50 -30.83 -7.68
C HIS A 35 16.88 -29.34 -7.78
N PRO A 36 16.20 -28.57 -8.65
CA PRO A 36 16.52 -27.16 -8.85
C PRO A 36 16.20 -26.35 -7.60
N ILE A 37 17.06 -25.38 -7.28
CA ILE A 37 16.82 -24.44 -6.18
C ILE A 37 15.61 -23.57 -6.52
N GLN A 38 14.66 -23.50 -5.60
CA GLN A 38 13.62 -22.50 -5.66
C GLN A 38 14.17 -21.16 -5.15
N PHE A 39 14.05 -20.10 -5.95
CA PHE A 39 14.43 -18.77 -5.52
C PHE A 39 13.63 -18.33 -4.29
N PRO A 40 14.25 -17.63 -3.32
CA PRO A 40 13.55 -17.10 -2.17
C PRO A 40 12.39 -16.21 -2.58
N PHE A 41 11.25 -16.37 -1.92
CA PHE A 41 10.05 -15.57 -2.16
C PHE A 41 9.35 -15.22 -0.85
N VAL A 42 8.52 -14.19 -0.86
CA VAL A 42 7.70 -13.83 0.30
C VAL A 42 6.35 -14.54 0.23
N SER A 43 6.01 -15.24 1.31
CA SER A 43 4.65 -15.73 1.54
C SER A 43 3.89 -14.73 2.40
N TYR A 44 3.06 -13.90 1.75
CA TYR A 44 2.24 -12.89 2.42
C TYR A 44 1.09 -13.50 3.23
N SER A 45 0.70 -12.83 4.31
CA SER A 45 -0.48 -13.20 5.09
C SER A 45 -1.77 -12.97 4.29
N ALA A 46 -2.88 -13.59 4.71
CA ALA A 46 -4.17 -13.39 4.06
C ALA A 46 -4.59 -11.91 4.06
N CYS A 47 -4.34 -11.22 5.19
CA CYS A 47 -4.60 -9.79 5.33
C CYS A 47 -3.85 -8.95 4.28
N VAL A 48 -2.57 -9.22 4.04
CA VAL A 48 -1.79 -8.44 3.06
C VAL A 48 -2.26 -8.69 1.63
N ARG A 49 -2.58 -9.95 1.28
CA ARG A 49 -3.15 -10.27 -0.04
C ARG A 49 -4.50 -9.59 -0.27
N GLU A 50 -5.35 -9.54 0.76
CA GLU A 50 -6.63 -8.84 0.68
C GLU A 50 -6.46 -7.33 0.55
N LEU A 51 -5.48 -6.74 1.24
CA LEU A 51 -5.14 -5.32 1.10
C LEU A 51 -4.66 -4.99 -0.32
N GLU A 52 -3.77 -5.80 -0.89
CA GLU A 52 -3.32 -5.66 -2.28
C GLU A 52 -4.52 -5.69 -3.25
N HIS A 53 -5.42 -6.66 -3.08
CA HIS A 53 -6.61 -6.77 -3.91
C HIS A 53 -7.53 -5.55 -3.75
N ALA A 54 -7.74 -5.06 -2.53
CA ALA A 54 -8.53 -3.86 -2.26
C ALA A 54 -7.93 -2.61 -2.91
N ILE A 55 -6.60 -2.45 -2.91
CA ILE A 55 -5.91 -1.34 -3.59
C ILE A 55 -6.16 -1.39 -5.11
N TYR A 56 -6.05 -2.58 -5.73
CA TYR A 56 -6.32 -2.73 -7.15
C TYR A 56 -7.78 -2.51 -7.53
N GLU A 57 -8.72 -3.04 -6.74
CA GLU A 57 -10.15 -2.81 -6.98
C GLU A 57 -10.53 -1.34 -6.75
N PHE A 58 -9.88 -0.64 -5.80
CA PHE A 58 -10.08 0.79 -5.63
C PHE A 58 -9.68 1.57 -6.89
N ASP A 59 -8.48 1.35 -7.41
CA ASP A 59 -7.96 1.98 -8.64
C ASP A 59 -8.90 1.73 -9.83
N LYS A 60 -9.29 0.47 -10.04
CA LYS A 60 -10.22 0.06 -11.10
C LYS A 60 -11.60 0.73 -11.00
N ASN A 61 -12.11 0.94 -9.79
CA ASN A 61 -13.44 1.53 -9.56
C ASN A 61 -13.42 3.06 -9.51
N ASN A 62 -12.25 3.70 -9.50
CA ASN A 62 -12.09 5.17 -9.47
C ASN A 62 -11.14 5.64 -10.59
N PRO A 63 -11.48 5.39 -11.87
CA PRO A 63 -10.60 5.72 -13.01
C PRO A 63 -10.37 7.22 -13.18
N ASP A 64 -11.24 8.07 -12.61
CA ASP A 64 -11.12 9.52 -12.57
C ASP A 64 -9.91 10.02 -11.76
N MET A 65 -9.42 9.19 -10.83
CA MET A 65 -8.24 9.51 -10.01
C MET A 65 -6.90 9.21 -10.70
N ASP A 66 -6.93 8.51 -11.83
CA ASP A 66 -5.76 8.21 -12.68
C ASP A 66 -4.56 7.63 -11.93
N LEU A 67 -4.82 6.76 -10.94
CA LEU A 67 -3.77 6.24 -10.05
C LEU A 67 -2.76 5.35 -10.77
N HIS A 68 -3.09 4.82 -11.95
CA HIS A 68 -2.13 4.15 -12.83
C HIS A 68 -0.90 5.00 -13.14
N ASN A 69 -1.02 6.34 -13.13
CA ASN A 69 0.07 7.30 -13.26
C ASN A 69 0.71 7.66 -11.89
N TYR A 70 0.74 6.73 -10.94
CA TYR A 70 1.31 6.92 -9.60
C TYR A 70 2.70 7.53 -9.63
N GLY A 71 3.56 7.19 -10.61
CA GLY A 71 4.88 7.80 -10.75
C GLY A 71 4.83 9.32 -10.89
N GLU A 72 4.00 9.83 -11.80
CA GLU A 72 3.82 11.28 -11.99
C GLU A 72 3.11 11.95 -10.80
N ILE A 73 2.14 11.26 -10.20
CA ILE A 73 1.44 11.77 -9.02
C ILE A 73 2.44 11.95 -7.86
N LEU A 74 3.29 10.95 -7.62
CA LEU A 74 4.33 11.01 -6.60
C LEU A 74 5.32 12.12 -6.91
N GLU A 75 5.79 12.23 -8.15
CA GLU A 75 6.74 13.27 -8.56
C GLU A 75 6.18 14.69 -8.37
N LYS A 76 4.92 14.93 -8.74
CA LYS A 76 4.23 16.22 -8.51
C LYS A 76 4.13 16.57 -7.02
N ASN A 77 4.18 15.57 -6.14
CA ASN A 77 4.20 15.72 -4.69
C ASN A 77 5.63 15.70 -4.10
N GLY A 78 6.66 15.74 -4.94
CA GLY A 78 8.06 15.76 -4.53
C GLY A 78 8.58 14.41 -4.02
N ILE A 79 7.94 13.31 -4.41
CA ILE A 79 8.29 11.94 -3.98
C ILE A 79 8.73 11.15 -5.21
N GLU A 80 9.97 10.66 -5.20
CA GLU A 80 10.43 9.69 -6.20
C GLU A 80 9.81 8.30 -5.94
N TRP A 81 9.46 7.56 -6.99
CA TRP A 81 9.04 6.16 -6.88
C TRP A 81 10.25 5.24 -6.61
N GLY A 82 10.69 5.27 -5.36
CA GLY A 82 11.78 4.44 -4.85
C GLY A 82 11.60 4.14 -3.36
N MET A 83 12.09 2.98 -2.94
CA MET A 83 11.93 2.45 -1.57
C MET A 83 12.16 3.51 -0.48
N ASN A 84 13.35 4.13 -0.48
CA ASN A 84 13.73 5.09 0.55
C ASN A 84 12.90 6.38 0.51
N SER A 85 12.60 6.88 -0.69
CA SER A 85 11.83 8.12 -0.89
C SER A 85 10.39 7.95 -0.39
N MET A 86 9.72 6.88 -0.82
CA MET A 86 8.34 6.61 -0.42
C MET A 86 8.22 6.31 1.07
N GLU A 87 9.10 5.47 1.61
CA GLU A 87 9.06 5.08 3.02
C GLU A 87 9.16 6.30 3.97
N ASN A 88 10.02 7.25 3.63
CA ASN A 88 10.32 8.41 4.46
C ASN A 88 9.51 9.67 4.10
N ALA A 89 8.56 9.58 3.17
CA ALA A 89 7.75 10.72 2.75
C ALA A 89 6.95 11.32 3.92
N ASP A 90 6.98 12.65 4.06
CA ASP A 90 6.08 13.36 4.97
C ASP A 90 4.66 13.40 4.37
N VAL A 91 3.81 12.52 4.87
CA VAL A 91 2.44 12.36 4.38
C VAL A 91 1.42 13.31 5.02
N SER A 92 1.84 14.13 6.00
CA SER A 92 0.93 14.98 6.79
C SER A 92 0.14 16.01 5.95
N LYS A 93 0.72 16.41 4.82
CA LYS A 93 0.17 17.40 3.88
C LYS A 93 -0.36 16.79 2.58
N LEU A 94 -0.13 15.50 2.35
CA LEU A 94 -0.59 14.84 1.13
C LEU A 94 -2.12 14.71 1.12
N ASP A 95 -2.68 14.82 -0.08
CA ASP A 95 -4.09 14.58 -0.35
C ASP A 95 -4.36 13.09 -0.57
N ALA A 96 -5.64 12.72 -0.74
CA ALA A 96 -6.01 11.32 -0.91
C ALA A 96 -5.37 10.68 -2.16
N THR A 97 -5.27 11.43 -3.26
CA THR A 97 -4.71 10.94 -4.52
C THR A 97 -3.23 10.56 -4.37
N ALA A 98 -2.44 11.42 -3.73
CA ALA A 98 -1.03 11.14 -3.45
C ALA A 98 -0.85 9.94 -2.51
N ILE A 99 -1.70 9.79 -1.49
CA ILE A 99 -1.69 8.65 -0.58
C ILE A 99 -2.03 7.33 -1.30
N LEU A 100 -3.04 7.35 -2.17
CA LEU A 100 -3.43 6.20 -2.96
C LEU A 100 -2.36 5.82 -4.00
N ALA A 101 -1.66 6.81 -4.56
CA ALA A 101 -0.50 6.59 -5.41
C ALA A 101 0.67 5.94 -4.66
N LEU A 102 0.92 6.31 -3.39
CA LEU A 102 1.92 5.63 -2.54
C LEU A 102 1.55 4.15 -2.33
N LEU A 103 0.29 3.86 -1.99
CA LEU A 103 -0.20 2.50 -1.79
C LEU A 103 -0.08 1.65 -3.05
N LEU A 104 -0.57 2.16 -4.19
CA LEU A 104 -0.48 1.45 -5.46
C LEU A 104 0.97 1.30 -5.93
N GLY A 105 1.79 2.35 -5.77
CA GLY A 105 3.22 2.30 -6.08
C GLY A 105 3.98 1.26 -5.27
N ALA A 106 3.64 1.07 -4.00
CA ALA A 106 4.26 0.06 -3.14
C ALA A 106 3.86 -1.38 -3.54
N VAL A 107 2.58 -1.61 -3.84
CA VAL A 107 2.11 -2.89 -4.39
C VAL A 107 2.79 -3.18 -5.74
N ARG A 108 2.94 -2.17 -6.60
CA ARG A 108 3.62 -2.31 -7.89
C ARG A 108 5.11 -2.62 -7.74
N ALA A 109 5.78 -2.07 -6.73
CA ALA A 109 7.19 -2.32 -6.47
C ALA A 109 7.49 -3.81 -6.19
N GLU A 110 6.55 -4.54 -5.61
CA GLU A 110 6.68 -6.00 -5.39
C GLU A 110 6.89 -6.78 -6.68
N ARG A 111 6.35 -6.31 -7.81
CA ARG A 111 6.54 -6.96 -9.12
C ARG A 111 7.97 -6.80 -9.67
N PHE A 112 8.76 -5.91 -9.10
CA PHE A 112 10.13 -5.62 -9.53
C PHE A 112 11.17 -6.12 -8.52
N CYS A 113 10.80 -6.21 -7.25
CA CYS A 113 11.66 -6.68 -6.18
C CYS A 113 10.82 -7.45 -5.16
N ASP A 114 11.00 -8.77 -5.09
CA ASP A 114 10.36 -9.61 -4.09
C ASP A 114 10.66 -9.06 -2.69
N GLY A 115 9.62 -8.87 -1.89
CA GLY A 115 9.70 -8.32 -0.55
C GLY A 115 9.76 -6.80 -0.45
N ALA A 116 9.62 -6.05 -1.54
CA ALA A 116 9.47 -4.60 -1.48
C ALA A 116 8.23 -4.19 -0.65
N LEU A 117 7.07 -4.82 -0.89
CA LEU A 117 5.85 -4.57 -0.14
C LEU A 117 6.03 -4.97 1.34
N LEU A 118 6.66 -6.11 1.60
CA LEU A 118 6.99 -6.53 2.96
C LEU A 118 7.86 -5.51 3.70
N SER A 119 8.81 -4.89 3.02
CA SER A 119 9.67 -3.85 3.60
C SER A 119 8.85 -2.60 3.98
N PHE A 120 7.95 -2.13 3.12
CA PHE A 120 7.07 -1.00 3.44
C PHE A 120 6.10 -1.30 4.60
N LEU A 121 5.62 -2.55 4.69
CA LEU A 121 4.78 -2.99 5.80
C LEU A 121 5.58 -2.97 7.12
N LYS A 122 6.79 -3.55 7.11
CA LYS A 122 7.66 -3.61 8.30
C LYS A 122 8.17 -2.25 8.77
N SER A 123 8.37 -1.30 7.87
CA SER A 123 8.73 0.08 8.24
C SER A 123 7.53 0.90 8.74
N GLY A 124 6.33 0.32 8.71
CA GLY A 124 5.08 0.98 9.09
C GLY A 124 4.61 2.03 8.07
N ALA A 125 5.22 2.10 6.89
CA ALA A 125 4.87 3.09 5.87
C ALA A 125 3.42 2.91 5.40
N ILE A 126 3.02 1.68 5.07
CA ILE A 126 1.64 1.36 4.66
C ILE A 126 0.64 1.77 5.74
N LEU A 127 0.93 1.48 7.02
CA LEU A 127 0.05 1.86 8.12
C LEU A 127 -0.09 3.39 8.23
N ARG A 128 1.02 4.14 8.17
CA ARG A 128 1.00 5.62 8.19
C ARG A 128 0.17 6.20 7.04
N TRP A 129 0.27 5.62 5.85
CA TRP A 129 -0.48 6.07 4.68
C TRP A 129 -1.98 5.80 4.83
N LEU A 130 -2.37 4.63 5.35
CA LEU A 130 -3.77 4.31 5.63
C LEU A 130 -4.36 5.17 6.76
N GLU A 131 -3.60 5.44 7.81
CA GLU A 131 -4.01 6.35 8.90
C GLU A 131 -4.21 7.77 8.36
N ARG A 132 -3.33 8.24 7.47
CA ARG A 132 -3.53 9.52 6.79
C ARG A 132 -4.79 9.53 5.92
N LEU A 133 -5.07 8.44 5.20
CA LEU A 133 -6.30 8.31 4.41
C LEU A 133 -7.55 8.36 5.31
N GLN A 134 -7.48 7.75 6.50
CA GLN A 134 -8.53 7.81 7.51
C GLN A 134 -8.75 9.24 8.04
N GLU A 135 -7.69 10.00 8.30
CA GLU A 135 -7.82 11.41 8.68
C GLU A 135 -8.57 12.23 7.63
N ILE A 136 -8.25 11.99 6.34
CA ILE A 136 -8.91 12.68 5.22
C ILE A 136 -10.39 12.30 5.16
N ALA A 137 -10.71 11.00 5.27
CA ALA A 137 -12.09 10.52 5.30
C ALA A 137 -12.93 11.15 6.42
N GLY A 138 -12.33 11.32 7.60
CA GLY A 138 -12.96 11.94 8.76
C GLY A 138 -13.19 13.45 8.61
N LYS A 139 -12.38 14.16 7.79
CA LYS A 139 -12.57 15.58 7.49
C LYS A 139 -13.71 15.81 6.50
N VAL A 140 -13.77 15.01 5.43
CA VAL A 140 -14.86 15.08 4.43
C VAL A 140 -16.24 14.91 5.09
N SER A 141 -16.34 14.03 6.08
CA SER A 141 -17.59 13.81 6.82
C SER A 141 -18.03 15.00 7.70
N LYS A 142 -17.15 15.97 8.00
CA LYS A 142 -17.47 17.15 8.81
C LYS A 142 -17.84 18.37 7.96
N ASP A 143 -17.27 18.50 6.76
CA ASP A 143 -17.51 19.65 5.89
C ASP A 143 -18.89 19.60 5.21
N GLU A 144 -19.45 18.41 4.97
CA GLU A 144 -20.82 18.23 4.44
C GLU A 144 -21.94 18.55 5.47
N GLY A 145 -21.58 18.85 6.73
CA GLY A 145 -22.52 19.16 7.81
C GLY A 145 -22.66 20.65 8.15
N ASN A 146 -21.97 21.55 7.46
CA ASN A 146 -21.94 22.99 7.81
C ASN A 146 -22.46 23.93 6.71
N SER A 147 -23.30 23.43 5.81
CA SER A 147 -24.10 24.26 4.90
C SER A 147 -25.57 24.24 5.33
N GLU A 148 -25.90 25.00 6.37
CA GLU A 148 -27.20 25.67 6.57
C GLU A 148 -27.24 26.29 7.99
N SER A 149 -27.05 27.60 8.06
CA SER A 149 -27.58 28.51 9.08
C SER A 149 -27.66 29.91 8.48
#